data_AF-A0A350ZYC7-F1
#
_entry.id   AF-A0A350ZYC7-F1
#
_cell.length_a   1.000
_cell.length_b   1.000
_cell.length_c   1.000
_cell.angle_alpha   90.00
_cell.angle_beta   90.00
_cell.angle_gamma   90.00
#
_symmetry.space_group_name_H-M   'P 1'
#
loop_
_entity.id
_entity.type
_entity.pdbx_description
1 polymer ?
#
loop_
_entity_poly.entity_id
_entity_poly.type
_entity_poly.pdbx_seq_one_letter_code
_entity_poly.pdbx_strand_id
1 'polypeptide(L)'
;MPTLLLVDGSSYLYRAFHALPDLRNSQGEPTGAIRGVLSMLRRLESDYKAEFRACVFDAKGKTFRDDWYPEYKSHRPPMPDDLRAQIVPLHEAVQAEGWPLLAVEGVEADDVIGTLTR
;
A
#
# COMPACT_ATOMS: atom_id res chain seq x y z
N MET A 1 -22.19 -11.51 11.15
CA MET A 1 -20.86 -11.24 11.72
C MET A 1 -20.31 -10.04 11.01
N PRO A 2 -19.65 -9.10 11.70
CA PRO A 2 -19.18 -7.92 11.03
C PRO A 2 -18.04 -8.22 10.07
N THR A 3 -18.03 -7.55 8.92
CA THR A 3 -16.98 -7.73 7.90
C THR A 3 -15.85 -6.74 8.13
N LEU A 4 -14.62 -7.25 8.26
CA LEU A 4 -13.39 -6.47 8.25
C LEU A 4 -12.72 -6.58 6.87
N LEU A 5 -12.57 -5.45 6.18
CA LEU A 5 -11.89 -5.36 4.89
C LEU A 5 -10.43 -4.91 5.09
N LEU A 6 -9.48 -5.79 4.79
CA LEU A 6 -8.05 -5.49 4.85
C LEU A 6 -7.48 -5.39 3.44
N VAL A 7 -6.81 -4.28 3.15
CA VAL A 7 -6.19 -4.03 1.85
C VAL A 7 -4.67 -4.00 2.01
N ASP A 8 -3.97 -4.82 1.22
CA ASP A 8 -2.52 -4.67 1.02
C ASP A 8 -2.25 -3.46 0.11
N GLY A 9 -1.93 -2.35 0.74
CA GLY A 9 -1.64 -1.06 0.12
C GLY A 9 -0.33 -1.08 -0.67
N SER A 10 0.70 -1.81 -0.21
CA SER A 10 1.97 -1.96 -0.92
C SER A 10 1.76 -2.65 -2.27
N SER A 11 1.02 -3.76 -2.29
CA SER A 11 0.69 -4.48 -3.52
C SER A 11 -0.15 -3.62 -4.47
N TYR A 12 -1.14 -2.88 -3.94
CA TYR A 12 -1.97 -1.97 -4.73
C TYR A 12 -1.15 -0.84 -5.35
N LEU A 13 -0.20 -0.28 -4.61
CA LEU A 13 0.70 0.77 -5.09
C LEU A 13 1.51 0.28 -6.30
N TYR A 14 2.16 -0.88 -6.21
CA TYR A 14 2.91 -1.45 -7.35
C TYR A 14 2.01 -1.77 -8.54
N ARG A 15 0.83 -2.35 -8.30
CA ARG A 15 -0.14 -2.65 -9.36
C ARG A 15 -0.59 -1.38 -10.09
N ALA A 16 -0.90 -0.32 -9.35
CA ALA A 16 -1.32 0.96 -9.92
C ALA A 16 -0.21 1.60 -10.76
N PHE A 17 1.03 1.57 -10.28
CA PHE A 17 2.20 2.12 -10.97
C PHE A 17 2.45 1.48 -12.34
N HIS A 18 2.32 0.16 -12.45
CA HIS A 18 2.56 -0.55 -13.70
C HIS A 18 1.33 -0.60 -14.64
N ALA A 19 0.12 -0.43 -14.11
CA ALA A 19 -1.11 -0.52 -14.90
C ALA A 19 -1.49 0.80 -15.59
N LEU A 20 -1.12 1.94 -15.00
CA LEU A 20 -1.49 3.26 -15.51
C LEU A 20 -0.35 3.86 -16.34
N PRO A 21 -0.67 4.71 -17.34
CA PRO A 21 0.34 5.48 -18.06
C PRO A 21 1.05 6.47 -17.10
N ASP A 22 2.16 7.07 -17.55
CA ASP A 22 2.81 8.14 -16.80
C ASP A 22 1.86 9.34 -16.68
N LEU A 23 1.35 9.56 -15.47
CA LEU A 23 0.45 10.64 -15.12
C LEU A 23 1.18 11.60 -14.19
N ARG A 24 1.25 12.86 -14.58
CA ARG A 24 1.93 13.92 -13.83
C ARG A 24 1.02 15.11 -13.55
N ASN A 25 1.24 15.79 -12.43
CA ASN A 25 0.56 17.05 -12.14
C ASN A 25 1.20 18.25 -12.87
N SER A 26 0.69 19.47 -12.65
CA SER A 26 1.21 20.69 -13.27
C SER A 26 2.65 21.05 -12.85
N GLN A 27 3.15 20.47 -11.76
CA GLN A 27 4.54 20.63 -11.28
C GLN A 27 5.46 19.52 -11.81
N GLY A 28 4.93 18.57 -12.60
CA GLY A 28 5.68 17.44 -13.15
C GLY A 28 5.85 16.26 -12.20
N GLU A 29 5.21 16.27 -11.03
CA GLU A 29 5.29 15.19 -10.05
C GLU A 29 4.44 13.99 -10.50
N PRO A 30 4.93 12.75 -10.35
CA PRO A 30 4.19 11.56 -10.73
C PRO A 30 3.00 11.35 -9.78
N THR A 31 1.85 10.97 -10.34
CA THR A 31 0.57 10.83 -9.62
C THR A 31 -0.22 9.57 -10.00
N GLY A 32 0.28 8.79 -10.96
CA GLY A 32 -0.42 7.62 -11.49
C GLY A 32 -0.74 6.58 -10.42
N ALA A 33 0.22 6.24 -9.56
CA ALA A 33 0.03 5.25 -8.51
C ALA A 33 -0.98 5.73 -7.48
N ILE A 34 -0.93 7.01 -7.09
CA ILE A 34 -1.90 7.62 -6.17
C ILE A 34 -3.31 7.49 -6.74
N ARG A 35 -3.53 7.96 -7.98
CA ARG A 35 -4.83 7.90 -8.64
C ARG A 35 -5.36 6.47 -8.74
N GLY A 36 -4.51 5.52 -9.09
CA GLY A 36 -4.88 4.12 -9.20
C GLY A 36 -5.31 3.51 -7.87
N VAL A 37 -4.52 3.70 -6.80
CA VAL A 37 -4.85 3.17 -5.47
C VAL A 37 -6.16 3.75 -4.96
N LEU A 38 -6.35 5.08 -5.01
CA LEU A 38 -7.59 5.72 -4.56
C LEU A 38 -8.82 5.22 -5.34
N SER A 39 -8.66 4.98 -6.64
CA SER A 39 -9.74 4.43 -7.47
C SER A 39 -10.10 3.00 -7.06
N MET A 40 -9.10 2.16 -6.76
CA MET A 40 -9.33 0.80 -6.28
C MET A 40 -9.97 0.76 -4.89
N LEU A 41 -9.54 1.64 -3.96
CA LEU A 41 -10.13 1.74 -2.63
C LEU A 41 -11.60 2.17 -2.67
N ARG A 42 -11.93 3.21 -3.44
CA ARG A 42 -13.32 3.67 -3.64
C ARG A 42 -14.19 2.58 -4.27
N ARG A 43 -13.63 1.80 -5.21
CA ARG A 43 -14.33 0.66 -5.80
C ARG A 43 -14.64 -0.41 -4.76
N LEU A 44 -13.67 -0.76 -3.92
CA LEU A 44 -13.86 -1.72 -2.83
C LEU A 44 -14.94 -1.27 -1.84
N GLU A 45 -14.96 0.00 -1.46
CA GLU A 45 -15.99 0.57 -0.58
C GLU A 45 -17.39 0.52 -1.20
N SER A 46 -17.48 0.69 -2.53
CA SER A 46 -18.74 0.53 -3.25
C SER A 46 -19.19 -0.94 -3.32
N ASP A 47 -18.25 -1.85 -3.60
CA ASP A 47 -18.53 -3.26 -3.86
C ASP A 47 -18.79 -4.05 -2.56
N TYR A 48 -18.18 -3.65 -1.44
CA TYR A 48 -18.27 -4.34 -0.16
C TYR A 48 -18.78 -3.42 0.95
N LYS A 49 -19.94 -3.76 1.54
CA LYS A 49 -20.47 -3.11 2.74
C LYS A 49 -19.79 -3.69 4.00
N ALA A 50 -18.52 -3.31 4.20
CA ALA A 50 -17.77 -3.69 5.40
C ALA A 50 -18.01 -2.69 6.54
N GLU A 51 -18.18 -3.18 7.77
CA GLU A 51 -18.29 -2.33 8.96
C GLU A 51 -16.92 -1.81 9.40
N PHE A 52 -15.87 -2.55 9.11
CA PHE A 52 -14.49 -2.18 9.42
C PHE A 52 -13.62 -2.27 8.19
N ARG A 53 -12.63 -1.38 8.10
CA ARG A 53 -11.67 -1.36 7.00
C ARG A 53 -10.32 -0.85 7.46
N ALA A 54 -9.24 -1.33 6.84
CA ALA A 54 -7.91 -0.78 6.99
C ALA A 54 -7.08 -1.00 5.72
N CYS A 55 -6.19 -0.06 5.43
CA CYS A 55 -5.16 -0.18 4.41
C CYS A 55 -3.82 -0.43 5.12
N VAL A 56 -3.11 -1.48 4.73
CA VAL A 56 -1.88 -1.92 5.37
C VAL A 56 -0.72 -1.73 4.39
N PHE A 57 0.34 -1.04 4.82
CA PHE A 57 1.55 -0.83 4.04
C PHE A 57 2.75 -1.44 4.76
N ASP A 58 3.76 -1.83 3.98
CA ASP A 58 5.06 -2.19 4.55
C ASP A 58 5.69 -0.96 5.21
N ALA A 59 6.23 -1.16 6.41
CA ALA A 59 7.01 -0.14 7.07
C ALA A 59 8.37 0.04 6.37
N LYS A 60 9.00 1.20 6.58
CA LYS A 60 10.38 1.41 6.14
C LYS A 60 11.32 0.58 7.01
N GLY A 61 12.35 0.03 6.40
CA GLY A 61 13.44 -0.65 7.09
C GLY A 61 13.45 -2.14 6.84
N LYS A 62 14.23 -2.85 7.67
CA LYS A 62 14.35 -4.30 7.62
C LYS A 62 13.26 -4.96 8.45
N THR A 63 12.97 -6.20 8.12
CA THR A 63 12.08 -7.08 8.87
C THR A 63 12.90 -8.16 9.57
N PHE A 64 12.25 -8.93 10.46
CA PHE A 64 12.89 -10.11 11.06
C PHE A 64 13.38 -11.14 10.02
N ARG A 65 12.82 -11.16 8.81
CA ARG A 65 13.25 -12.08 7.74
C ARG A 65 14.61 -11.71 7.18
N ASP A 66 14.95 -10.43 7.14
CA ASP A 66 16.28 -9.95 6.72
C ASP A 66 17.38 -10.41 7.68
N ASP A 67 17.07 -10.51 8.98
CA ASP A 67 18.00 -11.00 9.99
C ASP A 67 18.16 -12.53 9.94
N TRP A 68 17.08 -13.25 9.61
CA TRP A 68 17.10 -14.72 9.49
C TRP A 68 17.76 -15.20 8.20
N TYR A 69 17.53 -14.48 7.10
CA TYR A 69 18.02 -14.84 5.77
C TYR A 69 18.35 -13.57 4.98
N PRO A 70 19.63 -13.14 4.96
CA PRO A 70 20.05 -11.91 4.28
C PRO A 70 19.72 -11.84 2.79
N GLU A 71 19.62 -12.98 2.10
CA GLU A 71 19.28 -13.07 0.68
C GLU A 71 17.77 -13.05 0.42
N TYR A 72 16.94 -12.95 1.46
CA TYR A 72 15.49 -12.86 1.34
C TYR A 72 15.10 -11.66 0.46
N LYS A 73 14.34 -11.91 -0.61
CA LYS A 73 13.92 -10.89 -1.61
C LYS A 73 15.08 -10.08 -2.24
N SER A 74 16.33 -10.52 -2.11
CA SER A 74 17.52 -9.82 -2.64
C SER A 74 17.52 -9.63 -4.16
N HIS A 75 16.79 -10.47 -4.90
CA HIS A 75 16.62 -10.37 -6.35
C HIS A 75 15.58 -9.32 -6.78
N ARG A 76 14.86 -8.69 -5.85
CA ARG A 76 13.88 -7.66 -6.20
C ARG A 76 14.61 -6.38 -6.66
N PRO A 77 14.22 -5.79 -7.80
CA PRO A 77 14.80 -4.52 -8.20
C PRO A 77 14.46 -3.43 -7.18
N PRO A 78 15.32 -2.41 -7.04
CA PRO A 78 15.00 -1.26 -6.20
C PRO A 78 13.70 -0.60 -6.70
N MET A 79 12.94 -0.05 -5.76
CA MET A 79 11.72 0.69 -6.10
C MET A 79 12.06 1.87 -7.01
N PRO A 80 11.36 2.03 -8.16
CA PRO A 80 11.54 3.17 -9.05
C PRO A 80 11.35 4.50 -8.32
N ASP A 81 12.14 5.52 -8.67
CA ASP A 81 12.10 6.81 -7.97
C ASP A 81 10.75 7.51 -8.11
N ASP A 82 10.13 7.43 -9.29
CA ASP A 82 8.77 7.96 -9.51
C ASP A 82 7.72 7.27 -8.65
N LEU A 83 7.91 5.98 -8.33
CA LEU A 83 7.03 5.26 -7.41
C LEU A 83 7.30 5.66 -5.96
N ARG A 84 8.57 5.76 -5.59
CA ARG A 84 9.01 6.17 -4.25
C ARG A 84 8.48 7.57 -3.88
N ALA A 85 8.52 8.50 -4.82
CA ALA A 85 8.02 9.87 -4.65
C ALA A 85 6.52 9.92 -4.31
N GLN A 86 5.75 8.89 -4.68
CA GLN A 86 4.30 8.82 -4.48
C GLN A 86 3.89 8.19 -3.15
N ILE A 87 4.78 7.56 -2.39
CA ILE A 87 4.42 6.84 -1.15
C ILE A 87 3.83 7.77 -0.10
N VAL A 88 4.56 8.84 0.25
CA VAL A 88 4.13 9.76 1.32
C VAL A 88 2.81 10.46 0.95
N PRO A 89 2.68 11.06 -0.26
CA PRO A 89 1.41 11.65 -0.67
C PRO A 89 0.27 10.62 -0.77
N LEU A 90 0.56 9.36 -1.13
CA LEU A 90 -0.44 8.30 -1.13
C LEU A 90 -0.95 8.03 0.29
N HIS A 91 -0.05 7.89 1.27
CA HIS A 91 -0.46 7.63 2.66
C HIS A 91 -1.38 8.74 3.18
N GLU A 92 -1.01 10.00 2.92
CA GLU A 92 -1.82 11.17 3.27
C GLU A 92 -3.19 11.13 2.59
N ALA A 93 -3.24 10.80 1.29
CA ALA A 93 -4.49 10.71 0.54
C ALA A 93 -5.39 9.56 1.03
N VAL A 94 -4.83 8.39 1.35
CA VAL A 94 -5.56 7.25 1.91
C VAL A 94 -6.19 7.61 3.25
N GLN A 95 -5.44 8.28 4.13
CA GLN A 95 -5.97 8.76 5.40
C GLN A 95 -7.05 9.83 5.20
N ALA A 96 -6.88 10.75 4.24
CA ALA A 96 -7.86 11.78 3.91
C ALA A 96 -9.18 11.20 3.36
N GLU A 97 -9.16 10.07 2.65
CA GLU A 97 -10.35 9.31 2.25
C GLU A 97 -11.02 8.57 3.42
N GLY A 98 -10.48 8.68 4.64
CA GLY A 98 -11.03 8.06 5.83
C GLY A 98 -10.74 6.55 5.93
N TRP A 99 -9.64 6.09 5.34
CA TRP A 99 -9.13 4.74 5.57
C TRP A 99 -8.10 4.76 6.71
N PRO A 100 -8.29 3.96 7.78
CA PRO A 100 -7.23 3.68 8.72
C PRO A 100 -6.02 3.10 7.99
N LEU A 101 -4.84 3.68 8.24
CA LEU A 101 -3.58 3.25 7.64
C LEU A 101 -2.71 2.59 8.71
N LEU A 102 -2.29 1.36 8.46
CA LEU A 102 -1.40 0.60 9.33
C LEU A 102 -0.05 0.38 8.64
N ALA A 103 1.04 0.72 9.33
CA ALA A 103 2.39 0.36 8.94
C ALA A 103 3.17 0.08 10.23
N VAL A 104 3.55 -1.18 10.44
CA VAL A 104 4.15 -1.64 11.69
C VAL A 104 5.62 -1.96 11.44
N GLU A 105 6.52 -1.30 12.18
CA GLU A 105 7.96 -1.51 12.04
C GLU A 105 8.36 -2.96 12.37
N GLY A 106 9.35 -3.47 11.63
CA GLY A 106 9.92 -4.80 11.86
C GLY A 106 9.15 -5.98 11.24
N VAL A 107 7.98 -5.75 10.62
CA VAL A 107 7.15 -6.78 9.98
C VAL A 107 6.64 -6.34 8.60
N GLU A 108 6.19 -7.29 7.78
CA GLU A 108 5.59 -7.02 6.47
C GLU A 108 4.08 -6.78 6.56
N ALA A 109 3.49 -6.15 5.55
CA ALA A 109 2.03 -5.97 5.47
C ALA A 109 1.28 -7.31 5.59
N ASP A 110 1.84 -8.37 5.00
CA ASP A 110 1.31 -9.74 5.07
C ASP A 110 1.20 -10.26 6.53
N ASP A 111 2.17 -9.93 7.38
CA ASP A 111 2.17 -10.34 8.80
C ASP A 111 1.08 -9.63 9.60
N VAL A 112 0.89 -8.33 9.33
CA VAL A 112 -0.17 -7.52 9.95
C VAL A 112 -1.55 -8.03 9.52
N ILE A 113 -1.75 -8.28 8.23
CA ILE A 113 -3.00 -8.82 7.70
C ILE A 113 -3.27 -10.22 8.29
N GLY A 114 -2.27 -11.10 8.29
CA GLY A 114 -2.38 -12.43 8.87
C GLY A 114 -2.73 -12.42 10.37
N THR A 115 -2.26 -11.41 11.10
CA THR A 115 -2.58 -11.23 12.52
C THR A 115 -4.02 -10.77 12.74
N LEU A 116 -4.53 -9.84 11.91
CA LEU A 116 -5.87 -9.26 12.04
C LEU A 116 -7.01 -10.19 11.58
N THR A 117 -6.70 -11.29 10.90
CA THR A 117 -7.69 -12.25 10.39
C THR A 117 -8.01 -13.40 11.35
N ARG A 118 -7.38 -13.44 12.53
CA ARG A 118 -7.62 -14.46 13.57
C ARG A 118 -8.59 -13.95 14.63
#